data_AF-A0A316EBA5-F1
#
_entry.id   AF-A0A316EBA5-F1
#
_cell.length_a   1.000
_cell.length_b   1.000
_cell.length_c   1.000
_cell.angle_alpha   90.00
_cell.angle_beta   90.00
_cell.angle_gamma   90.00
#
_symmetry.space_group_name_H-M   'P 1'
#
loop_
_entity.id
_entity.type
_entity.pdbx_description
1 polymer ?
#
loop_
_entity_poly.entity_id
_entity_poly.type
_entity_poly.pdbx_seq_one_letter_code
_entity_poly.pdbx_strand_id
1 'polypeptide(L)'
;MTLLIVLILLTVFILFLLFMKVVLFIDTGTHEYFIQAKGLVKANIEPDREQLIRIHIKALFMDFYFHPLDRISSQKKEKTLKKQQVSKKRHPKMNRILKALRTFKVKQLVLNIDTGNCITNAKLYPVFAFLNLSQGQFNINFIGQNQFILHIQNRPIHVIRALINT
;
A
#
# COMPACT_ATOMS: atom_id res chain seq x y z
N MET A 1 30.50 30.66 -0.79
CA MET A 1 29.34 30.74 0.13
C MET A 1 28.06 30.23 -0.50
N THR A 2 27.66 30.72 -1.68
CA THR A 2 26.45 30.25 -2.40
C THR A 2 26.46 28.75 -2.70
N LEU A 3 27.56 28.20 -3.22
CA LEU A 3 27.68 26.76 -3.51
C LEU A 3 27.52 25.90 -2.25
N LEU A 4 28.10 26.35 -1.13
CA LEU A 4 28.01 25.66 0.16
C LEU A 4 26.56 25.66 0.69
N ILE A 5 25.85 26.79 0.55
CA ILE A 5 24.43 26.89 0.92
C ILE A 5 23.58 25.92 0.08
N VAL A 6 23.80 25.88 -1.24
CA VAL A 6 23.07 24.97 -2.13
C VAL A 6 23.33 23.50 -1.77
N LEU A 7 24.59 23.15 -1.47
CA LEU A 7 24.95 21.79 -1.06
C LEU A 7 24.29 21.37 0.25
N ILE A 8 24.26 22.27 1.25
CA ILE A 8 23.59 22.02 2.53
C ILE A 8 22.09 21.83 2.31
N LEU A 9 21.46 22.71 1.53
CA LEU A 9 20.03 22.62 1.22
C LEU A 9 19.68 21.29 0.55
N LEU A 10 20.46 20.89 -0.46
CA LEU A 10 20.27 19.62 -1.16
C LEU A 10 20.45 18.41 -0.22
N THR A 11 21.45 18.47 0.66
CA THR A 11 21.70 17.41 1.64
C THR A 11 20.53 17.27 2.61
N VAL A 12 20.02 18.38 3.13
CA VAL A 12 18.85 18.40 4.02
C VAL A 12 17.61 17.85 3.31
N PHE A 13 17.40 18.22 2.05
CA PHE A 13 16.27 17.71 1.26
C PHE A 13 16.34 16.19 1.03
N ILE A 14 17.53 15.66 0.72
CA ILE A 14 17.73 14.21 0.57
C ILE A 14 17.49 13.49 1.90
N LEU A 15 18.00 14.02 3.00
CA LEU A 15 17.75 13.46 4.33
C LEU A 15 16.25 13.46 4.65
N PHE A 16 15.55 14.56 4.38
CA PHE A 16 14.10 14.63 4.56
C PHE A 16 13.38 13.51 3.79
N LEU A 17 13.68 13.33 2.51
CA LEU A 17 13.09 12.26 1.68
C LEU A 17 13.38 10.86 2.20
N LEU A 18 14.59 10.61 2.72
CA LEU A 18 14.98 9.29 3.22
C LEU A 18 14.31 8.94 4.55
N PHE A 19 14.11 9.93 5.42
CA PHE A 19 13.58 9.74 6.77
C PHE A 19 12.07 9.95 6.90
N MET A 20 11.40 10.44 5.87
CA MET A 20 9.96 10.62 5.87
C MET A 20 9.20 9.29 6.06
N LYS A 21 8.01 9.36 6.64
CA LYS A 21 7.15 8.18 6.85
C LYS A 21 6.27 7.98 5.62
N VAL A 22 6.34 6.79 5.05
CA VAL A 22 5.37 6.29 4.07
C VAL A 22 4.36 5.42 4.81
N VAL A 23 3.08 5.72 4.63
CA VAL A 23 1.95 5.05 5.28
C VAL A 23 1.06 4.46 4.20
N LEU A 24 0.66 3.21 4.38
CA LEU A 24 -0.44 2.57 3.67
C LEU A 24 -1.52 2.28 4.71
N PHE A 25 -2.73 2.76 4.44
CA PHE A 25 -3.87 2.58 5.32
C PHE A 25 -5.07 2.08 4.53
N ILE A 26 -5.71 1.04 5.05
CA ILE A 26 -6.90 0.41 4.51
C ILE A 26 -7.84 0.19 5.68
N ASP A 27 -9.05 0.74 5.61
CA ASP A 27 -10.13 0.45 6.53
C ASP A 27 -11.43 0.26 5.74
N THR A 28 -11.95 -0.97 5.75
CA THR A 28 -13.18 -1.31 5.05
C THR A 28 -14.44 -0.86 5.79
N GLY A 29 -14.34 -0.55 7.09
CA GLY A 29 -15.46 -0.07 7.90
C GLY A 29 -15.73 1.41 7.67
N THR A 30 -14.69 2.23 7.56
CA THR A 30 -14.81 3.67 7.29
C THR A 30 -14.69 4.03 5.80
N HIS A 31 -14.42 3.04 4.93
CA HIS A 31 -14.11 3.23 3.51
C HIS A 31 -12.89 4.13 3.25
N GLU A 32 -11.92 4.13 4.17
CA GLU A 32 -10.70 4.90 4.05
C GLU A 32 -9.57 4.04 3.48
N TYR A 33 -9.12 4.38 2.27
CA TYR A 33 -8.02 3.70 1.61
C TYR A 33 -7.04 4.73 1.09
N PHE A 34 -5.83 4.78 1.64
CA PHE A 34 -4.83 5.73 1.17
C PHE A 34 -3.39 5.25 1.29
N ILE A 35 -2.56 5.83 0.43
CA ILE A 35 -1.09 5.75 0.51
C ILE A 35 -0.58 7.19 0.68
N GLN A 36 0.26 7.41 1.68
CA GLN A 36 0.77 8.73 2.00
C GLN A 36 2.28 8.71 2.23
N ALA A 37 3.02 9.55 1.53
CA ALA A 37 4.34 9.98 1.95
C ALA A 37 4.14 11.26 2.79
N LYS A 38 4.22 11.13 4.12
CA LYS A 38 3.87 12.21 5.06
C LYS A 38 4.62 13.50 4.73
N GLY A 39 3.87 14.56 4.44
CA GLY A 39 4.41 15.89 4.11
C GLY A 39 4.67 16.14 2.61
N LEU A 40 4.47 15.16 1.73
CA LEU A 40 4.64 15.35 0.28
C LEU A 40 3.39 15.01 -0.52
N VAL A 41 2.94 13.75 -0.46
CA VAL A 41 1.85 13.27 -1.31
C VAL A 41 0.94 12.33 -0.55
N LYS A 42 -0.37 12.43 -0.79
CA LYS A 42 -1.40 11.51 -0.31
C LYS A 42 -2.26 11.10 -1.50
N ALA A 43 -2.33 9.81 -1.78
CA ALA A 43 -3.27 9.23 -2.74
C ALA A 43 -4.37 8.52 -1.96
N ASN A 44 -5.62 8.98 -2.09
CA ASN A 44 -6.80 8.35 -1.53
C ASN A 44 -7.58 7.65 -2.65
N ILE A 45 -8.26 6.57 -2.31
CA ILE A 45 -9.24 5.92 -3.17
C ILE A 45 -10.62 6.34 -2.66
N GLU A 46 -11.37 7.01 -3.52
CA GLU A 46 -12.70 7.54 -3.22
C GLU A 46 -13.73 6.83 -4.10
N PRO A 47 -14.90 6.47 -3.58
CA PRO A 47 -16.01 6.00 -4.40
C PRO A 47 -16.58 7.17 -5.21
N ASP A 48 -16.89 6.94 -6.49
CA ASP A 48 -17.51 7.93 -7.36
C ASP A 48 -18.88 7.42 -7.86
N ARG A 49 -19.82 8.34 -8.09
CA ARG A 49 -21.21 8.00 -8.43
C ARG A 49 -21.34 7.49 -9.87
N GLU A 50 -20.49 7.98 -10.76
CA GLU A 50 -20.50 7.60 -12.18
C GLU A 50 -19.54 6.43 -12.48
N GLN A 51 -18.49 6.28 -11.68
CA GLN A 51 -17.48 5.26 -11.83
C GLN A 51 -17.17 4.64 -10.47
N LEU A 52 -17.13 3.30 -10.39
CA LEU A 52 -17.00 2.58 -9.12
C LEU A 52 -15.82 3.05 -8.23
N ILE A 53 -14.76 3.63 -8.81
CA ILE A 53 -13.53 4.04 -8.10
C ILE A 53 -12.86 5.27 -8.76
N ARG A 54 -12.54 6.29 -7.96
CA ARG A 54 -11.68 7.44 -8.32
C ARG A 54 -10.45 7.50 -7.41
N ILE A 55 -9.29 7.83 -7.97
CA ILE A 55 -8.05 8.04 -7.20
C ILE A 55 -7.79 9.54 -7.10
N HIS A 56 -7.78 10.07 -5.88
CA HIS A 56 -7.50 11.46 -5.57
C HIS A 56 -6.08 11.59 -5.00
N ILE A 57 -5.19 12.23 -5.74
CA ILE A 57 -3.78 12.44 -5.39
C ILE A 57 -3.58 13.91 -5.01
N LYS A 58 -3.32 14.15 -3.74
CA LYS A 58 -2.93 15.46 -3.21
C LYS A 58 -1.42 15.52 -3.06
N ALA A 59 -0.75 16.36 -3.86
CA ALA A 59 0.69 16.58 -3.81
C ALA A 59 0.98 18.03 -3.39
N LEU A 60 1.46 18.22 -2.15
CA LEU A 60 1.65 19.53 -1.50
C LEU A 60 0.37 20.38 -1.52
N PHE A 61 0.21 21.25 -2.53
CA PHE A 61 -0.89 22.19 -2.72
C PHE A 61 -1.70 21.94 -4.00
N MET A 62 -1.41 20.85 -4.71
CA MET A 62 -2.08 20.49 -5.96
C MET A 62 -2.89 19.21 -5.77
N ASP A 63 -4.11 19.21 -6.29
CA ASP A 63 -5.00 18.07 -6.29
C ASP A 63 -5.14 17.53 -7.72
N PHE A 64 -4.89 16.22 -7.88
CA PHE A 64 -4.98 15.50 -9.13
C PHE A 64 -5.98 14.36 -8.98
N TYR A 65 -6.77 14.14 -10.02
CA TYR A 65 -7.77 13.08 -10.02
C TYR A 65 -7.53 12.14 -11.19
N PHE A 66 -7.55 10.84 -10.90
CA PHE A 66 -7.31 9.80 -11.89
C PHE A 66 -8.38 8.71 -11.80
N HIS A 67 -8.87 8.30 -12.98
CA HIS A 67 -9.92 7.31 -13.16
C HIS A 67 -9.31 6.04 -13.76
N PRO A 68 -8.88 5.06 -12.93
CA PRO A 68 -8.12 3.91 -13.40
C PRO A 68 -8.95 2.99 -14.33
N LEU A 69 -10.27 3.00 -14.19
CA LEU A 69 -11.18 2.10 -14.89
C LEU A 69 -11.44 2.50 -16.36
N ASP A 70 -11.20 3.76 -16.74
CA ASP A 70 -11.46 4.28 -18.09
C ASP A 70 -10.63 3.61 -19.20
N ARG A 71 -9.44 3.10 -18.84
CA ARG A 71 -8.46 2.60 -19.82
C ARG A 71 -8.45 1.08 -19.98
N ILE A 72 -9.19 0.35 -19.13
CA ILE A 72 -9.22 -1.13 -19.19
C ILE A 72 -10.14 -1.59 -20.34
N SER A 73 -11.18 -0.82 -20.67
CA SER A 73 -12.10 -1.10 -21.78
C SER A 73 -11.49 -0.86 -23.17
N SER A 74 -10.59 0.11 -23.31
CA SER A 74 -10.13 0.64 -24.60
C SER A 74 -8.91 -0.06 -25.20
N GLN A 75 -8.24 -1.00 -24.50
CA GLN A 75 -7.06 -1.71 -25.00
C GLN A 75 -7.35 -3.01 -25.79
N LYS A 76 -8.60 -3.25 -26.20
CA LYS A 76 -8.95 -4.46 -26.98
C LYS A 76 -8.72 -4.33 -28.50
N LYS A 77 -8.23 -3.20 -29.03
CA LYS A 77 -7.87 -3.07 -30.45
C LYS A 77 -6.45 -2.52 -30.63
N GLU A 78 -5.71 -3.18 -31.52
CA GLU A 78 -4.32 -2.96 -31.94
C GLU A 78 -3.20 -3.55 -31.08
N LYS A 79 -3.06 -4.88 -31.18
CA LYS A 79 -1.73 -5.52 -31.16
C LYS A 79 -1.29 -5.83 -32.59
N THR A 80 -0.80 -4.82 -33.31
CA THR A 80 0.06 -5.06 -34.45
C THR A 80 1.44 -5.44 -33.92
N LEU A 81 1.85 -6.66 -34.22
CA LEU A 81 3.07 -7.32 -33.78
C LEU A 81 4.33 -6.50 -34.11
N LYS A 82 4.80 -5.66 -33.18
CA LYS A 82 6.22 -5.30 -33.10
C LYS A 82 6.88 -6.29 -32.13
N LYS A 83 7.61 -7.26 -32.70
CA LYS A 83 8.55 -8.14 -31.99
C LYS A 83 9.66 -7.26 -31.39
N GLN A 84 9.40 -6.67 -30.23
CA GLN A 84 10.45 -6.07 -29.42
C GLN A 84 11.34 -7.21 -28.91
N GLN A 85 12.63 -7.13 -29.22
CA GLN A 85 13.63 -7.99 -28.62
C GLN A 85 13.47 -7.90 -27.10
N VAL A 86 13.01 -9.01 -26.51
CA VAL A 86 12.87 -9.13 -25.06
C VAL A 86 14.29 -9.15 -24.51
N SER A 87 14.80 -7.99 -24.10
CA SER A 87 15.98 -7.94 -23.26
C SER A 87 15.69 -8.86 -22.07
N LYS A 88 16.60 -9.78 -21.75
CA LYS A 88 16.49 -10.68 -20.60
C LYS A 88 16.37 -9.80 -19.35
N LYS A 89 15.13 -9.51 -18.93
CA LYS A 89 14.85 -8.80 -17.69
C LYS A 89 15.40 -9.67 -16.58
N ARG A 90 16.49 -9.23 -15.95
CA ARG A 90 17.02 -9.87 -14.75
C ARG A 90 15.90 -9.84 -13.72
N HIS A 91 15.31 -10.99 -13.45
CA HIS A 91 14.32 -11.09 -12.38
C HIS A 91 15.03 -10.71 -11.08
N PRO A 92 14.51 -9.73 -10.31
CA PRO A 92 15.04 -9.48 -8.99
C PRO A 92 14.98 -10.78 -8.19
N LYS A 93 16.10 -11.18 -7.59
CA LYS A 93 16.16 -12.39 -6.75
C LYS A 93 15.05 -12.31 -5.69
N MET A 94 14.21 -13.33 -5.57
CA MET A 94 13.06 -13.40 -4.65
C MET A 94 13.42 -12.93 -3.23
N ASN A 95 14.62 -13.29 -2.77
CA ASN A 95 15.13 -12.92 -1.45
C ASN A 95 15.25 -11.40 -1.24
N ARG A 96 15.49 -10.61 -2.30
CA ARG A 96 15.55 -9.14 -2.24
C ARG A 96 14.17 -8.54 -1.98
N ILE A 97 13.16 -9.06 -2.69
CA ILE A 97 11.77 -8.60 -2.51
C ILE A 97 11.30 -8.93 -1.09
N LEU A 98 11.53 -10.17 -0.63
CA LEU A 98 11.15 -10.59 0.71
C LEU A 98 11.84 -9.76 1.80
N LYS A 99 13.14 -9.44 1.65
CA LYS A 99 13.85 -8.56 2.58
C LYS A 99 13.28 -7.13 2.57
N ALA A 100 12.97 -6.58 1.39
CA ALA A 100 12.34 -5.26 1.28
C ALA A 100 10.96 -5.23 1.95
N LEU A 101 10.12 -6.25 1.72
CA LEU A 101 8.79 -6.36 2.33
C LEU A 101 8.86 -6.45 3.86
N ARG A 102 9.86 -7.14 4.42
CA ARG A 102 10.08 -7.23 5.88
C ARG A 102 10.40 -5.89 6.54
N THR A 103 10.80 -4.87 5.79
CA THR A 103 11.07 -3.54 6.37
C THR A 103 9.81 -2.77 6.72
N PHE A 104 8.68 -3.14 6.13
CA PHE A 104 7.40 -2.53 6.42
C PHE A 104 6.91 -2.97 7.79
N LYS A 105 6.57 -2.00 8.64
CA LYS A 105 6.07 -2.25 9.98
C LYS A 105 4.54 -2.20 9.96
N VAL A 106 3.91 -3.31 10.32
CA VAL A 106 2.47 -3.36 10.56
C VAL A 106 2.22 -2.66 11.90
N LYS A 107 1.43 -1.58 11.87
CA LYS A 107 1.03 -0.80 13.04
C LYS A 107 -0.30 -1.27 13.61
N GLN A 108 -1.18 -1.73 12.73
CA GLN A 108 -2.49 -2.25 13.09
C GLN A 108 -2.91 -3.26 12.03
N LEU A 109 -3.43 -4.39 12.49
CA LEU A 109 -4.04 -5.42 11.66
C LEU A 109 -5.28 -5.90 12.42
N VAL A 110 -6.46 -5.53 11.93
CA VAL A 110 -7.74 -5.95 12.49
C VAL A 110 -8.50 -6.69 11.41
N LEU A 111 -9.05 -7.85 11.75
CA LEU A 111 -9.93 -8.63 10.91
C LEU A 111 -11.13 -9.05 11.74
N ASN A 112 -12.31 -8.58 11.37
CA ASN A 112 -13.58 -9.04 11.91
C ASN A 112 -14.33 -9.73 10.79
N ILE A 113 -14.68 -11.01 10.96
CA ILE A 113 -15.34 -11.80 9.91
C ILE A 113 -16.64 -12.42 10.42
N ASP A 114 -17.65 -12.35 9.57
CA ASP A 114 -18.86 -13.19 9.61
C ASP A 114 -19.13 -13.73 8.20
N THR A 115 -19.15 -15.06 8.09
CA THR A 115 -19.41 -15.78 6.83
C THR A 115 -20.90 -15.96 6.51
N GLY A 116 -21.80 -15.51 7.38
CA GLY A 116 -23.25 -15.74 7.29
C GLY A 116 -23.68 -17.15 7.70
N ASN A 117 -22.73 -18.01 8.11
CA ASN A 117 -23.00 -19.36 8.56
C ASN A 117 -22.38 -19.60 9.94
N CYS A 118 -23.23 -19.91 10.93
CA CYS A 118 -22.80 -20.13 12.31
C CYS A 118 -21.82 -21.29 12.47
N ILE A 119 -21.97 -22.38 11.70
CA ILE A 119 -21.08 -23.54 11.74
C ILE A 119 -19.70 -23.15 11.20
N THR A 120 -19.65 -22.41 10.09
CA THR A 120 -18.40 -21.94 9.50
C THR A 120 -17.68 -20.96 10.43
N ASN A 121 -18.41 -20.00 11.01
CA ASN A 121 -17.84 -19.06 11.99
C ASN A 121 -17.28 -19.80 13.22
N ALA A 122 -18.01 -20.78 13.76
CA ALA A 122 -17.52 -21.60 14.88
C ALA A 122 -16.24 -22.38 14.53
N LYS A 123 -16.14 -22.92 13.30
CA LYS A 123 -14.94 -23.61 12.80
C LYS A 123 -13.73 -22.68 12.67
N LEU A 124 -13.94 -21.40 12.41
CA LEU A 124 -12.86 -20.41 12.33
C LEU A 124 -12.29 -20.04 13.71
N TYR A 125 -13.05 -20.27 14.80
CA TYR A 125 -12.66 -19.88 16.15
C TYR A 125 -11.27 -20.38 16.59
N PRO A 126 -10.92 -21.67 16.46
CA PRO A 126 -9.56 -22.13 16.81
C PRO A 126 -8.47 -21.46 15.96
N VAL A 127 -8.73 -21.20 14.67
CA VAL A 127 -7.77 -20.54 13.78
C VAL A 127 -7.55 -19.09 14.22
N PHE A 128 -8.61 -18.37 14.55
CA PHE A 128 -8.54 -16.97 14.97
C PHE A 128 -7.93 -16.83 16.38
N ALA A 129 -8.23 -17.76 17.28
CA ALA A 129 -7.58 -17.84 18.59
C ALA A 129 -6.07 -18.03 18.43
N PHE A 130 -5.63 -18.90 17.51
CA PHE A 130 -4.22 -19.08 17.19
C PHE A 130 -3.59 -17.82 16.58
N LEU A 131 -4.27 -17.17 15.62
CA LEU A 131 -3.78 -15.93 15.01
C LEU A 131 -3.63 -14.78 16.03
N ASN A 132 -4.51 -14.71 17.03
CA ASN A 132 -4.44 -13.74 18.13
C ASN A 132 -3.26 -13.96 19.09
N LEU A 133 -2.55 -15.09 19.02
CA LEU A 133 -1.27 -15.24 19.72
C LEU A 133 -0.15 -14.41 19.07
N SER A 134 -0.36 -13.96 17.83
CA SER A 134 0.56 -13.11 17.07
C SER A 134 0.15 -11.64 17.10
N GLN A 135 0.82 -10.80 16.32
CA GLN A 135 0.47 -9.38 16.24
C GLN A 135 -0.78 -9.17 15.37
N GLY A 136 -1.89 -8.81 16.01
CA GLY A 136 -3.14 -8.43 15.33
C GLY A 136 -4.36 -8.57 16.23
N GLN A 137 -5.53 -8.28 15.67
CA GLN A 137 -6.84 -8.50 16.30
C GLN A 137 -7.73 -9.22 15.31
N PHE A 138 -7.97 -10.50 15.55
CA PHE A 138 -8.73 -11.38 14.69
C PHE A 138 -9.99 -11.82 15.43
N ASN A 139 -11.14 -11.30 15.03
CA ASN A 139 -12.42 -11.57 15.65
C ASN A 139 -13.37 -12.27 14.66
N ILE A 140 -14.18 -13.16 15.21
CA ILE A 140 -15.32 -13.76 14.52
C ILE A 140 -16.57 -13.27 15.22
N ASN A 141 -17.58 -12.92 14.44
CA ASN A 141 -18.88 -12.53 14.98
C ASN A 141 -20.00 -13.35 14.30
N PHE A 142 -21.21 -13.16 14.79
CA PHE A 142 -22.42 -13.86 14.33
C PHE A 142 -23.55 -12.86 14.04
N ILE A 143 -23.19 -11.60 13.77
CA ILE A 143 -24.10 -10.46 13.61
C ILE A 143 -23.97 -9.80 12.21
N GLY A 144 -23.27 -10.45 11.28
CA GLY A 144 -23.10 -10.02 9.90
C GLY A 144 -22.02 -8.96 9.68
N GLN A 145 -21.14 -8.70 10.66
CA GLN A 145 -20.14 -7.65 10.54
C GLN A 145 -18.86 -8.16 9.86
N ASN A 146 -18.41 -7.47 8.81
CA ASN A 146 -17.14 -7.74 8.15
C ASN A 146 -16.30 -6.48 8.11
N GLN A 147 -15.11 -6.51 8.72
CA GLN A 147 -14.20 -5.37 8.79
C GLN A 147 -12.75 -5.81 8.62
N PHE A 148 -12.00 -5.04 7.86
CA PHE A 148 -10.56 -5.21 7.71
C PHE A 148 -9.88 -3.85 7.87
N ILE A 149 -8.96 -3.77 8.84
CA ILE A 149 -8.09 -2.62 9.04
C ILE A 149 -6.64 -3.06 8.86
N LEU A 150 -5.91 -2.40 7.97
CA LEU A 150 -4.49 -2.57 7.78
C LEU A 150 -3.80 -1.22 7.77
N HIS A 151 -2.96 -1.01 8.78
CA HIS A 151 -2.08 0.16 8.86
C HIS A 151 -0.64 -0.31 8.77
N ILE A 152 0.03 0.02 7.67
CA ILE A 152 1.43 -0.28 7.44
C ILE A 152 2.21 1.03 7.35
N GLN A 153 3.38 1.07 7.97
CA GLN A 153 4.29 2.20 7.92
C GLN A 153 5.72 1.76 7.57
N ASN A 154 6.41 2.56 6.75
CA ASN A 154 7.84 2.40 6.52
C ASN A 154 8.54 3.76 6.32
N ARG A 155 9.87 3.73 6.19
CA ARG A 155 10.69 4.87 5.74
C ARG A 155 11.53 4.43 4.53
N PRO A 156 11.69 5.27 3.50
CA PRO A 156 12.46 4.89 2.30
C PRO A 156 13.86 4.36 2.61
N ILE A 157 14.54 4.94 3.61
CA ILE A 157 15.88 4.48 4.04
C ILE A 157 15.94 2.99 4.41
N HIS A 158 14.88 2.43 5.01
CA HIS A 158 14.88 1.01 5.38
C HIS A 158 14.80 0.10 4.15
N VAL A 159 13.93 0.45 3.19
CA VAL A 159 13.79 -0.31 1.94
C VAL A 159 15.09 -0.28 1.15
N ILE A 160 15.69 0.91 1.01
CA ILE A 160 16.97 1.09 0.31
C ILE A 160 18.06 0.25 0.98
N ARG A 161 18.18 0.32 2.32
CA ARG A 161 19.14 -0.48 3.07
C ARG A 161 18.95 -1.99 2.85
N ALA A 162 17.71 -2.46 2.80
CA ALA A 162 17.40 -3.87 2.57
C ALA A 162 17.76 -4.34 1.14
N LEU A 163 17.73 -3.44 0.16
CA LEU A 163 18.12 -3.73 -1.23
C LEU A 163 19.64 -3.65 -1.47
N ILE A 164 20.36 -2.83 -0.70
CA ILE A 164 21.82 -2.71 -0.81
C ILE A 164 22.52 -3.86 -0.07
N ASN A 165 22.04 -4.25 1.11
CA ASN A 165 22.65 -5.28 1.96
C ASN A 165 22.28 -6.72 1.52
N THR A 166 22.22 -6.99 0.20
CA THR A 166 21.80 -8.26 -0.43
C THR A 166 22.65 -8.73 -1.59
#